data_AF-A0A1M6EWZ8-F1
#
_entry.id   AF-A0A1M6EWZ8-F1
#
_cell.length_a   1.000
_cell.length_b   1.000
_cell.length_c   1.000
_cell.angle_alpha   90.00
_cell.angle_beta   90.00
_cell.angle_gamma   90.00
#
_symmetry.space_group_name_H-M   'P 1'
#
loop_
_entity.id
_entity.type
_entity.pdbx_description
1 polymer ?
#
loop_
_entity_poly.entity_id
_entity_poly.type
_entity_poly.pdbx_seq_one_letter_code
_entity_poly.pdbx_strand_id
1 'polypeptide(L)'
;MQIENEIIIKKLDRIEKYIFGLKDILNVEELSHYTGLRKSYIYKLVHKNLIPYSKPNGKVLFFERKKIDLWLTSNSTKSTSEIEQEMEDYLSNKRE
;
A
#
# COMPACT_ATOMS: atom_id res chain seq x y z
N MET A 1 20.04 10.60 31.09
CA MET A 1 20.58 9.27 30.74
C MET A 1 19.51 8.21 30.47
N GLN A 2 18.74 7.68 31.45
CA GLN A 2 17.71 6.65 31.15
C GLN A 2 16.55 7.15 30.26
N ILE A 3 16.01 8.34 30.56
CA ILE A 3 14.94 8.95 29.74
C ILE A 3 15.41 9.23 28.31
N GLU A 4 16.66 9.64 28.16
CA GLU A 4 17.29 9.96 26.88
C GLU A 4 17.46 8.71 26.02
N ASN A 5 17.87 7.59 26.63
CA ASN A 5 17.95 6.29 25.98
C ASN A 5 16.57 5.78 25.51
N GLU A 6 15.52 5.96 26.32
CA GLU A 6 14.16 5.60 25.90
C GLU A 6 13.68 6.41 24.69
N ILE A 7 13.98 7.72 24.67
CA ILE A 7 13.64 8.60 23.54
C ILE A 7 14.39 8.14 22.28
N ILE A 8 15.66 7.77 22.41
CA ILE A 8 16.47 7.25 21.30
C ILE A 8 15.88 5.95 20.76
N ILE A 9 15.55 4.99 21.62
CA ILE A 9 14.95 3.71 21.20
C ILE A 9 13.63 3.94 20.46
N LYS A 10 12.74 4.80 20.98
CA LYS A 10 11.48 5.13 20.30
C LYS A 10 11.71 5.77 18.92
N LYS A 11 12.76 6.58 18.76
CA LYS A 11 13.13 7.15 17.46
C LYS A 11 13.67 6.07 16.52
N LEU A 12 14.50 5.15 17.01
CA LEU A 12 15.02 4.03 16.22
C LEU A 12 13.89 3.12 15.72
N ASP A 13 12.95 2.74 16.59
CA ASP A 13 11.78 1.94 16.21
C ASP A 13 10.95 2.60 15.11
N ARG A 14 10.83 3.93 15.17
CA ARG A 14 10.10 4.71 14.16
C ARG A 14 10.86 4.75 12.83
N ILE A 15 12.19 4.86 12.86
CA ILE A 15 13.03 4.85 11.66
C ILE A 15 13.00 3.47 10.99
N GLU A 16 13.16 2.39 11.76
CA GLU A 16 13.13 1.02 11.25
C GLU A 16 11.82 0.71 10.51
N LYS A 17 10.70 1.15 11.09
CA LYS A 17 9.36 1.12 10.50
C LYS A 17 9.28 1.80 9.12
N TYR A 18 9.86 2.99 8.98
CA TYR A 18 9.91 3.69 7.67
C TYR A 18 10.82 2.98 6.67
N ILE A 19 11.95 2.42 7.12
CA ILE A 19 12.88 1.68 6.24
C ILE A 19 12.19 0.45 5.64
N PHE A 20 11.36 -0.28 6.41
CA PHE A 20 10.61 -1.41 5.87
C PHE A 20 9.64 -1.02 4.75
N GLY A 21 9.07 0.20 4.80
CA GLY A 21 8.22 0.73 3.74
C GLY A 21 8.94 1.00 2.41
N LEU A 22 10.28 1.01 2.40
CA LEU A 22 11.09 1.23 1.19
C LEU A 22 11.37 -0.06 0.40
N LYS A 23 11.10 -1.24 0.98
CA LYS A 23 11.33 -2.51 0.28
C LYS A 23 10.41 -2.64 -0.93
N ASP A 24 10.94 -3.22 -2.00
CA ASP A 24 10.13 -3.52 -3.20
C ASP A 24 9.27 -4.76 -3.01
N ILE A 25 9.72 -5.70 -2.15
CA ILE A 25 8.99 -6.91 -1.80
C ILE A 25 8.76 -6.93 -0.29
N LEU A 26 7.51 -7.06 0.10
CA LEU A 26 7.05 -7.09 1.48
C LEU A 26 6.61 -8.50 1.88
N ASN A 27 6.84 -8.88 3.12
CA ASN A 27 6.14 -10.00 3.77
C ASN A 27 4.82 -9.52 4.42
N VAL A 28 4.09 -10.43 5.09
CA VAL A 28 2.79 -10.09 5.72
C VAL A 28 2.93 -9.03 6.83
N GLU A 29 3.99 -9.06 7.63
CA GLU A 29 4.22 -8.08 8.69
C GLU A 29 4.54 -6.70 8.11
N GLU A 30 5.44 -6.66 7.13
CA GLU A 30 5.83 -5.42 6.45
C GLU A 30 4.66 -4.82 5.68
N LEU A 31 3.83 -5.64 5.02
CA LEU A 31 2.62 -5.19 4.36
C LEU A 31 1.60 -4.63 5.37
N SER A 32 1.45 -5.28 6.53
CA SER A 32 0.59 -4.80 7.61
C SER A 32 1.03 -3.43 8.12
N HIS A 33 2.34 -3.25 8.27
CA HIS A 33 2.91 -1.96 8.63
C HIS A 33 2.73 -0.90 7.53
N TYR A 34 2.97 -1.29 6.27
CA TYR A 34 2.89 -0.41 5.11
C TYR A 34 1.47 0.10 4.84
N THR A 35 0.48 -0.81 4.87
CA THR A 35 -0.91 -0.51 4.52
C THR A 35 -1.78 -0.11 5.72
N GLY A 36 -1.31 -0.36 6.94
CA GLY A 36 -2.11 -0.24 8.17
C GLY A 36 -3.17 -1.34 8.35
N LEU A 37 -3.29 -2.28 7.41
CA LEU A 37 -4.24 -3.39 7.50
C LEU A 37 -3.78 -4.41 8.54
N ARG A 38 -4.71 -4.96 9.32
CA ARG A 38 -4.40 -6.05 10.27
C ARG A 38 -3.96 -7.31 9.50
N LYS A 39 -2.97 -8.05 10.01
CA LYS A 39 -2.51 -9.33 9.43
C LYS A 39 -3.64 -10.31 9.12
N SER A 40 -4.60 -10.46 10.04
CA SER A 40 -5.75 -11.35 9.84
C SER A 40 -6.61 -10.95 8.64
N TYR A 41 -6.71 -9.64 8.36
CA TYR A 41 -7.39 -9.14 7.18
C TYR A 41 -6.58 -9.37 5.91
N ILE A 42 -5.26 -9.20 5.95
CA ILE A 42 -4.36 -9.55 4.83
C ILE A 42 -4.52 -11.04 4.47
N TYR A 43 -4.48 -11.94 5.46
CA TYR A 43 -4.71 -13.37 5.22
C TYR A 43 -6.10 -13.65 4.62
N LYS A 44 -7.14 -12.95 5.09
CA LYS A 44 -8.49 -13.04 4.52
C LYS A 44 -8.53 -12.60 3.05
N LEU A 45 -7.84 -11.51 2.70
CA LEU A 45 -7.74 -11.04 1.31
C LEU A 45 -7.00 -12.05 0.43
N VAL A 46 -5.87 -12.58 0.91
CA VAL A 46 -5.09 -13.62 0.21
C VAL A 46 -5.93 -14.87 -0.03
N HIS A 47 -6.61 -15.38 1.00
CA HIS A 47 -7.49 -16.55 0.88
C HIS A 47 -8.61 -16.34 -0.16
N LYS A 48 -9.12 -15.11 -0.28
CA LYS A 48 -10.14 -14.75 -1.27
C LYS A 48 -9.56 -14.33 -2.63
N ASN A 49 -8.24 -14.37 -2.80
CA ASN A 49 -7.53 -13.83 -3.97
C ASN A 49 -7.91 -12.38 -4.32
N LEU A 50 -8.14 -11.55 -3.29
CA LEU A 50 -8.57 -10.15 -3.45
C LEU A 50 -7.41 -9.15 -3.39
N ILE A 51 -6.21 -9.59 -3.04
CA ILE A 51 -4.99 -8.76 -2.98
C ILE A 51 -3.91 -9.42 -3.85
N PRO A 52 -3.08 -8.67 -4.60
CA PRO A 52 -1.97 -9.25 -5.36
C PRO A 52 -0.92 -9.87 -4.43
N TYR A 53 -0.54 -11.12 -4.66
CA TYR A 53 0.53 -11.78 -3.90
C TYR A 53 1.27 -12.82 -4.75
N SER A 54 2.45 -13.22 -4.29
CA SER A 54 3.23 -14.34 -4.81
C SER A 54 3.47 -15.38 -3.72
N LYS A 55 3.48 -16.66 -4.11
CA LYS A 55 3.70 -17.78 -3.20
C LYS A 55 4.56 -18.88 -3.87
N PRO A 56 5.81 -18.57 -4.29
CA PRO A 56 6.60 -19.41 -5.20
C PRO A 56 6.83 -20.84 -4.69
N ASN A 57 6.94 -21.03 -3.36
CA ASN A 57 7.15 -22.34 -2.74
C ASN A 57 5.93 -22.83 -1.92
N GLY A 58 4.76 -22.23 -2.11
CA GLY A 58 3.54 -22.64 -1.41
C GLY A 58 3.51 -22.36 0.11
N LYS A 59 4.58 -21.82 0.71
CA LYS A 59 4.70 -21.59 2.16
C LYS A 59 4.60 -20.12 2.57
N VAL A 60 5.42 -19.26 1.96
CA VAL A 60 5.56 -17.84 2.35
C VAL A 60 4.88 -16.94 1.33
N LEU A 61 4.20 -15.91 1.83
CA LEU A 61 3.55 -14.88 1.03
C LEU A 61 4.49 -13.70 0.83
N PHE A 62 4.57 -13.25 -0.42
CA PHE A 62 5.33 -12.06 -0.82
C PHE A 62 4.41 -11.10 -1.57
N PHE A 63 4.62 -9.81 -1.35
CA PHE A 63 3.80 -8.75 -1.92
C PHE A 63 4.73 -7.73 -2.58
N GLU A 64 4.60 -7.57 -3.89
CA GLU A 64 5.34 -6.53 -4.61
C GLU A 64 4.70 -5.18 -4.34
N ARG A 65 5.44 -4.26 -3.71
CA ARG A 65 4.93 -2.97 -3.23
C ARG A 65 4.20 -2.19 -4.32
N LYS A 66 4.79 -2.12 -5.53
CA LYS A 66 4.17 -1.43 -6.68
C LYS A 66 2.80 -1.99 -7.06
N LYS A 67 2.61 -3.33 -7.00
CA LYS A 67 1.31 -3.94 -7.27
C LYS A 67 0.31 -3.66 -6.16
N ILE A 68 0.78 -3.59 -4.92
CA ILE A 68 -0.06 -3.18 -3.78
C ILE A 68 -0.47 -1.71 -3.92
N ASP A 69 0.43 -0.81 -4.33
CA ASP A 69 0.12 0.61 -4.54
C ASP A 69 -1.00 0.78 -5.56
N LEU A 70 -0.87 0.12 -6.73
CA LEU A 70 -1.90 0.13 -7.76
C LEU A 70 -3.22 -0.48 -7.27
N TRP A 71 -3.16 -1.54 -6.48
CA TRP A 71 -4.34 -2.19 -5.91
C TRP A 71 -5.06 -1.28 -4.89
N LEU A 72 -4.31 -0.56 -4.04
CA LEU A 72 -4.89 0.39 -3.09
C LEU A 72 -5.61 1.54 -3.79
N THR A 73 -5.14 1.94 -4.97
CA THR A 73 -5.73 3.03 -5.76
C THR A 73 -6.72 2.56 -6.82
N SER A 74 -6.96 1.26 -7.00
CA SER A 74 -7.70 0.74 -8.17
C SER A 74 -9.17 1.12 -8.21
N ASN A 75 -9.77 1.48 -7.07
CA ASN A 75 -11.16 1.92 -6.95
C ASN A 75 -11.24 3.39 -6.50
N SER A 76 -10.30 4.23 -6.94
CA SER A 76 -10.35 5.66 -6.66
C SER A 76 -11.58 6.30 -7.32
N THR A 77 -12.34 7.07 -6.53
CA THR A 77 -13.39 7.92 -7.07
C THR A 77 -12.75 9.16 -7.70
N LYS A 78 -13.17 9.51 -8.92
CA LYS A 78 -12.74 10.75 -9.57
C LYS A 78 -13.15 11.95 -8.73
N SER A 79 -12.27 12.93 -8.62
CA SER A 79 -12.60 14.21 -8.02
C SER A 79 -13.55 15.01 -8.93
N THR A 80 -14.24 16.01 -8.37
CA THR A 80 -15.08 16.91 -9.17
C THR A 80 -14.30 17.56 -10.31
N SER A 81 -13.05 17.97 -10.05
CA SER A 81 -12.21 18.60 -11.08
C SER A 81 -11.81 17.62 -12.18
N GLU A 82 -11.53 16.36 -11.84
CA GLU A 82 -11.24 15.31 -12.84
C GLU A 82 -12.46 15.02 -13.72
N ILE A 83 -13.67 15.05 -13.15
CA ILE A 83 -14.92 14.90 -13.88
C ILE A 83 -15.16 16.11 -14.80
N GLU A 84 -14.99 17.33 -14.29
CA GLU A 84 -15.17 18.57 -15.07
C GLU A 84 -14.21 18.62 -16.26
N GLN A 85 -12.94 18.25 -16.05
CA GLN A 85 -11.93 18.23 -17.10
C GLN A 85 -12.22 17.17 -18.17
N GLU A 86 -12.66 15.97 -17.78
CA GLU A 86 -13.08 14.93 -18.72
C GLU A 86 -14.32 15.36 -19.54
N MET A 87 -15.25 16.11 -18.93
CA MET A 87 -16.37 16.71 -19.65
C MET A 87 -15.90 17.76 -20.66
N GLU A 88 -14.95 18.61 -20.28
CA GLU A 88 -14.39 19.63 -21.18
C GLU A 88 -13.65 19.00 -22.37
N ASP A 89 -12.83 17.97 -22.11
CA ASP A 89 -12.14 17.18 -23.14
C ASP A 89 -13.13 16.43 -24.06
N TYR A 90 -14.23 15.89 -23.52
CA TYR A 90 -15.26 15.26 -24.34
C TYR A 90 -15.97 16.27 -25.25
N LEU A 91 -16.28 17.47 -24.74
CA LEU A 91 -16.95 18.52 -25.50
C LEU A 91 -16.05 19.14 -26.57
N SER A 92 -14.74 19.25 -26.34
CA SER A 92 -13.78 19.76 -27.32
C SER A 92 -13.59 18.79 -28.49
N ASN A 93 -13.41 17.49 -28.20
CA ASN A 93 -13.24 16.46 -29.22
C ASN A 93 -14.48 16.21 -30.10
N LYS A 94 -15.68 16.62 -29.65
CA LYS A 94 -16.93 16.47 -30.42
C LYS A 94 -17.23 17.68 -31.32
N ARG A 95 -16.41 18.72 -31.26
CA ARG A 95 -16.53 19.96 -32.06
C ARG A 95 -15.61 19.96 -33.29
N GLU A 96 -14.73 18.97 -33.44
CA GLU A 96 -13.98 18.66 -34.66
C GLU A 96 -14.71 17.63 -35.53
#